data_AF-A0A957VGZ8-F1
#
_entry.id   AF-A0A957VGZ8-F1
#
_cell.length_a   1.000
_cell.length_b   1.000
_cell.length_c   1.000
_cell.angle_alpha   90.00
_cell.angle_beta   90.00
_cell.angle_gamma   90.00
#
_symmetry.space_group_name_H-M   'P 1'
#
loop_
_entity.id
_entity.type
_entity.pdbx_description
1 polymer ?
#
loop_
_entity_poly.entity_id
_entity_poly.type
_entity_poly.pdbx_seq_one_letter_code
_entity_poly.pdbx_strand_id
1 'polypeptide(L)' 'MMKGDFTRLTFDPVKHYAAVLMQQGRVQDPADWNEEGDIRRHRVEIEAQDVIGACGAPIHAAGFAITSDGATLTVGAGRY' A
#
# COMPACT_ATOMS: atom_id res chain seq x y z
N MET A 1 5.26 8.81 10.25
CA MET A 1 3.92 9.35 9.96
C MET A 1 4.10 10.56 9.07
N MET A 2 3.46 10.60 7.90
CA MET A 2 3.55 11.76 6.99
C MET A 2 2.90 12.96 7.68
N LYS A 3 3.59 14.11 7.74
CA LYS A 3 3.00 15.37 8.22
C LYS A 3 2.16 15.96 7.09
N GLY A 4 0.85 15.91 7.25
CA GLY A 4 -0.13 16.57 6.41
C GLY A 4 -1.27 17.09 7.28
N ASP A 5 -1.93 18.15 6.82
CA ASP A 5 -3.11 18.70 7.49
C ASP A 5 -4.33 17.85 7.12
N PHE A 6 -4.63 16.86 7.96
CA PHE A 6 -5.78 15.97 7.80
C PHE A 6 -6.92 16.42 8.71
N THR A 7 -8.13 16.58 8.18
CA THR A 7 -9.33 16.89 8.97
C THR A 7 -9.56 15.87 10.08
N ARG A 8 -9.43 14.58 9.74
CA ARG A 8 -9.50 13.44 10.69
C ARG A 8 -8.91 12.18 10.06
N LEU A 9 -8.38 11.29 10.89
CA LEU A 9 -7.98 9.92 10.52
C LEU A 9 -8.84 8.94 11.33
N THR A 10 -9.55 8.04 10.65
CA THR A 10 -10.56 7.17 11.29
C THR A 10 -10.29 5.68 11.12
N PHE A 11 -9.34 5.31 10.25
CA PHE A 11 -8.98 3.93 9.99
C PHE A 11 -8.51 3.20 11.25
N ASP A 12 -9.12 2.04 11.50
CA ASP A 12 -8.78 1.14 12.61
C ASP A 12 -8.92 -0.32 12.12
N PRO A 13 -7.81 -1.06 11.93
CA PRO A 13 -7.84 -2.42 11.41
C PRO A 13 -8.57 -3.40 12.33
N VAL A 14 -8.71 -3.11 13.63
CA VAL A 14 -9.40 -3.99 14.60
C VAL A 14 -10.92 -3.98 14.40
N LYS A 15 -11.46 -2.96 13.72
CA LYS A 15 -12.91 -2.88 13.43
C LYS A 15 -13.34 -3.75 12.25
N HIS A 16 -12.39 -4.26 11.45
CA HIS A 16 -12.66 -5.12 10.30
C HIS A 16 -13.68 -4.56 9.28
N TYR A 17 -13.72 -3.24 9.11
CA TYR A 17 -14.53 -2.62 8.07
C TYR A 17 -13.98 -2.98 6.68
N ALA A 18 -14.90 -3.29 5.75
CA ALA A 18 -14.54 -3.68 4.38
C ALA A 18 -14.71 -2.54 3.36
N ALA A 19 -15.49 -1.51 3.69
CA ALA A 19 -15.72 -0.34 2.86
C ALA A 19 -16.35 0.81 3.66
N VAL A 20 -16.21 2.03 3.16
CA VAL A 20 -16.97 3.21 3.59
C VAL A 20 -18.21 3.37 2.71
N LEU A 21 -19.39 3.45 3.32
CA LEU A 21 -20.65 3.58 2.59
C LEU A 21 -21.06 5.05 2.44
N MET A 22 -21.21 5.48 1.20
CA MET A 22 -21.67 6.83 0.88
C MET A 22 -23.17 6.97 1.20
N GLN A 23 -23.52 8.05 1.90
CA GLN A 23 -24.90 8.33 2.29
C GLN A 23 -25.48 9.43 1.39
N GLN A 24 -26.68 9.20 0.86
CA GLN A 24 -27.40 10.23 0.12
C GLN A 24 -27.71 11.42 1.05
N GLY A 25 -27.43 12.63 0.56
CA GLY A 25 -27.71 13.87 1.30
C GLY A 25 -26.68 14.24 2.37
N ARG A 26 -25.63 13.42 2.58
CA ARG A 26 -24.48 13.78 3.42
C ARG A 26 -23.35 14.31 2.54
N VAL A 27 -22.75 15.43 2.94
CA VAL A 27 -21.53 15.94 2.31
C VAL A 27 -20.40 14.96 2.55
N GLN A 28 -19.70 14.59 1.49
CA GLN A 28 -18.54 13.70 1.58
C GLN A 28 -17.36 14.45 2.19
N ASP A 29 -16.78 13.86 3.24
CA ASP A 29 -15.60 14.41 3.91
C ASP A 29 -14.34 13.76 3.30
N PRO A 30 -13.23 14.50 3.10
CA PRO A 30 -11.93 13.91 2.78
C PRO A 30 -11.53 12.73 3.68
N ALA A 31 -11.97 12.71 4.95
CA ALA A 31 -11.73 11.60 5.85
C ALA A 31 -12.38 10.27 5.38
N ASP A 32 -13.58 10.33 4.79
CA ASP A 32 -14.28 9.13 4.28
C ASP A 32 -13.50 8.48 3.13
N TRP A 33 -12.89 9.30 2.27
CA TRP A 33 -12.05 8.84 1.16
C TRP A 33 -10.71 8.27 1.62
N ASN A 34 -10.08 8.92 2.61
CA ASN A 34 -8.83 8.43 3.19
C ASN A 34 -9.05 7.06 3.87
N GLU A 35 -10.12 6.92 4.65
CA GLU A 35 -10.44 5.65 5.33
C GLU A 35 -10.74 4.53 4.33
N GLU A 36 -11.47 4.81 3.25
CA GLU A 36 -11.70 3.84 2.16
C GLU A 36 -10.39 3.42 1.47
N GLY A 37 -9.45 4.35 1.29
CA GLY A 37 -8.11 4.07 0.79
C GLY A 37 -7.30 3.19 1.73
N ASP A 38 -7.32 3.51 3.03
CA ASP A 38 -6.60 2.77 4.07
C ASP A 38 -7.16 1.35 4.26
N ILE A 39 -8.49 1.18 4.26
CA ILE A 39 -9.16 -0.12 4.31
C ILE A 39 -8.70 -1.00 3.15
N ARG A 40 -8.75 -0.47 1.92
CA ARG A 40 -8.35 -1.23 0.73
C ARG A 40 -6.87 -1.56 0.75
N ARG A 41 -6.02 -0.62 1.15
CA ARG A 41 -4.58 -0.82 1.26
C ARG A 41 -4.26 -1.91 2.28
N HIS A 42 -4.84 -1.84 3.48
CA HIS A 42 -4.64 -2.84 4.51
C HIS A 42 -5.08 -4.23 4.06
N ARG A 43 -6.26 -4.33 3.40
CA ARG A 43 -6.74 -5.60 2.86
C ARG A 43 -5.78 -6.17 1.82
N VAL A 44 -5.26 -5.36 0.90
CA VAL A 44 -4.30 -5.80 -0.13
C VAL A 44 -2.98 -6.23 0.50
N GLU A 45 -2.47 -5.51 1.49
CA GLU A 45 -1.22 -5.85 2.18
C GLU A 45 -1.32 -7.20 2.91
N ILE A 46 -2.41 -7.43 3.65
CA ILE A 46 -2.66 -8.70 4.35
C ILE A 46 -2.92 -9.82 3.35
N GLU A 47 -3.76 -9.61 2.34
CA GLU A 47 -4.05 -10.61 1.30
C GLU A 47 -2.77 -11.03 0.56
N ALA A 48 -1.91 -10.07 0.19
CA ALA A 48 -0.63 -10.37 -0.45
C ALA A 48 0.30 -11.15 0.49
N GLN A 49 0.37 -10.78 1.76
CA GLN A 49 1.19 -11.47 2.75
C GLN A 49 0.71 -12.92 2.96
N ASP A 50 -0.59 -13.13 3.10
CA ASP A 50 -1.17 -14.44 3.40
C ASP A 50 -1.12 -15.39 2.19
N VAL A 51 -1.35 -14.87 0.98
CA VAL A 51 -1.39 -15.68 -0.26
C VAL A 51 0.00 -15.92 -0.82
N ILE A 52 0.88 -14.91 -0.81
CA ILE A 52 2.19 -14.97 -1.46
C ILE A 52 3.29 -15.35 -0.45
N GLY A 53 3.17 -14.91 0.79
CA GLY A 53 4.19 -15.10 1.83
C GLY A 53 5.37 -14.12 1.70
N ALA A 54 6.44 -14.39 2.45
CA ALA A 54 7.57 -13.46 2.62
C ALA A 54 8.52 -13.36 1.41
N CYS A 55 8.36 -14.18 0.38
CA CYS A 55 9.30 -14.31 -0.75
C CYS A 55 8.71 -13.87 -2.11
N GLY A 56 7.51 -13.28 -2.12
CA GLY A 56 6.87 -12.81 -3.34
C GLY A 56 7.68 -11.74 -4.08
N ALA A 57 8.04 -12.00 -5.34
CA ALA A 57 8.70 -11.03 -6.19
C ALA A 57 8.28 -11.16 -7.67
N PRO A 58 8.33 -10.07 -8.47
CA PRO A 58 8.07 -10.15 -9.91
C PRO A 58 9.09 -11.04 -10.65
N ILE A 59 8.61 -11.98 -11.45
CA ILE A 59 9.46 -12.96 -12.17
C ILE A 59 10.38 -12.30 -13.21
N HIS A 60 9.90 -11.28 -13.92
CA HIS A 60 10.61 -10.63 -15.01
C HIS A 60 11.14 -9.23 -14.67
N ALA A 61 11.12 -8.86 -13.40
CA ALA A 61 11.67 -7.59 -12.92
C ALA A 61 12.46 -7.85 -11.64
N ALA A 62 13.75 -8.09 -11.79
CA ALA A 62 14.67 -8.24 -10.67
C ALA A 62 14.59 -6.97 -9.82
N GLY A 63 14.06 -7.09 -8.59
CA GLY A 63 13.76 -5.95 -7.72
C GLY A 63 14.92 -4.96 -7.67
N PHE A 64 16.15 -5.45 -7.46
CA PHE A 64 17.39 -4.73 -7.69
C PHE A 64 18.32 -5.56 -8.58
N ALA A 65 18.39 -5.24 -9.87
CA ALA A 65 19.29 -5.95 -10.78
C ALA A 65 20.75 -5.65 -10.42
N ILE A 66 21.54 -6.68 -10.16
CA ILE A 66 22.99 -6.54 -9.90
C ILE A 66 23.72 -6.94 -11.17
N THR A 67 24.48 -6.02 -11.76
CA THR A 67 25.31 -6.30 -12.94
C THR A 67 26.74 -5.80 -12.73
N SER A 68 27.69 -6.41 -13.43
CA SER A 68 29.10 -6.04 -13.36
C SER A 68 29.73 -6.17 -14.73
N ASP A 69 30.59 -5.20 -15.08
CA ASP A 69 31.47 -5.26 -16.26
C ASP A 69 32.88 -5.77 -15.92
N GLY A 70 33.10 -6.25 -14.68
CA GLY A 70 34.39 -6.70 -14.17
C GLY A 70 35.22 -5.59 -13.51
N ALA A 71 34.88 -4.33 -13.69
CA ALA A 71 35.52 -3.19 -13.04
C ALA A 71 34.56 -2.43 -12.10
N THR A 72 33.27 -2.42 -12.43
CA THR A 72 32.25 -1.66 -11.73
C THR A 72 31.03 -2.53 -11.47
N LEU A 73 30.59 -2.57 -10.21
CA LEU A 73 29.30 -3.15 -9.83
C LEU A 73 28.22 -2.07 -9.96
N THR A 74 27.13 -2.38 -10.66
CA THR A 74 25.97 -1.50 -10.78
C THR A 74 24.72 -2.16 -10.19
N VAL A 75 23.90 -1.35 -9.54
CA VAL A 75 22.62 -1.74 -8.95
C VAL A 75 21.52 -1.01 -9.70
N GLY A 76 20.60 -1.76 -10.31
CA GLY A 76 19.45 -1.23 -11.03
C GLY A 76 18.42 -0.58 -10.11
N ALA A 77 17.49 0.17 -10.71
CA ALA A 77 16.41 0.81 -9.97
C ALA A 77 15.52 -0.23 -9.25
N GLY A 78 15.34 -0.01 -7.95
CA GLY A 78 14.58 -0.84 -7.03
C GLY A 78 13.08 -0.85 -7.28
N ARG A 79 12.45 -2.04 -7.38
CA ARG A 79 11.01 -2.21 -7.13
C ARG A 79 10.75 -3.47 -6.31
N TYR A 80 10.46 -3.30 -5.02
CA TYR A 80 10.07 -4.34 -4.08
C TYR A 80 8.90 -3.84 -3.24
#